data_AF-T0MCK4-F1
#
_entry.id   AF-T0MCK4-F1
#
_cell.length_a   1.000
_cell.length_b   1.000
_cell.length_c   1.000
_cell.angle_alpha   90.00
_cell.angle_beta   90.00
_cell.angle_gamma   90.00
#
_symmetry.space_group_name_H-M   'P 1'
#
loop_
_entity.id
_entity.type
_entity.pdbx_description
1 polymer ?
#
loop_
_entity_poly.entity_id
_entity_poly.type
_entity_poly.pdbx_seq_one_letter_code
_entity_poly.pdbx_strand_id
1 'polypeptide(L)'
;MFFFRKTSHSNEDEVNIEMLILRLDHSEYKEDKMDALYQLKERVDENIQGIGKYGINSIITSINDLDDIEDSLFILSKLLNCKHNDEFIDILLKESYNIDFLILNKNKSKENIYKLLKCLSNHSKFTYSFIKSKYAANYVIELINEEKYDFICKIINLDIYFDKQLVFEGIFEQLIVNFLNRKDFEIIKIIIQLINKNHFNQNYFIETEWYKMKEDKSFILIVNALLDNTNNNINYIKDSVYKFYDINQALEKKNYKFLYFLTCQNAKYFSMLQEKFNTETLEDVIPYCCKNDDTKTISQNDECSYIEILSYYLLNRKFLQFNHNDFSYFLISDILENEYEKILNKIKKNSGKFQNIKNLNTDSLYNLYIILAFKCNMSDFNFDIQDFNRNTVLSFLLLAEKNFIEQNCKNIVNIIYDESNDLIFRYYCVLICCINEINIKYNNFYKTKILKELRKNILNNDYFIIDEALNVIVEKIGELILNLNKSRKT
;
A
#
# COMPACT_ATOMS: atom_id res chain seq x y z
N MET A 1 -15.96 -16.50 32.18
CA MET A 1 -16.93 -17.54 32.57
C MET A 1 -17.86 -17.74 31.38
N PHE A 2 -17.66 -18.78 30.58
CA PHE A 2 -18.42 -18.99 29.34
C PHE A 2 -19.23 -20.28 29.44
N PHE A 3 -20.54 -20.15 29.21
CA PHE A 3 -21.52 -21.22 29.26
C PHE A 3 -21.53 -21.99 27.94
N PHE A 4 -21.13 -23.26 27.97
CA PHE A 4 -21.53 -24.24 26.96
C PHE A 4 -22.64 -25.12 27.56
N ARG A 5 -23.77 -25.26 26.85
CA ARG A 5 -24.84 -26.20 27.22
C ARG A 5 -24.32 -27.63 27.05
N LYS A 6 -24.21 -28.37 28.16
CA LYS A 6 -23.93 -29.81 28.16
C LYS A 6 -25.06 -30.57 27.48
N THR A 7 -24.79 -31.18 26.34
CA THR A 7 -25.61 -32.25 25.74
C THR A 7 -25.15 -33.58 26.31
N SER A 8 -26.06 -34.35 26.91
CA SER A 8 -25.82 -35.52 27.77
C SER A 8 -25.29 -36.80 27.08
N HIS A 9 -24.74 -36.70 25.87
CA HIS A 9 -24.00 -37.77 25.19
C HIS A 9 -22.52 -37.42 24.94
N SER A 10 -22.06 -36.23 25.32
CA SER A 10 -20.70 -35.77 25.04
C SER A 10 -19.61 -36.30 25.98
N ASN A 11 -19.96 -36.75 27.20
CA ASN A 11 -18.94 -36.98 28.24
C ASN A 11 -18.09 -38.24 28.01
N GLU A 12 -18.63 -39.34 27.46
CA GLU A 12 -17.83 -40.55 27.22
C GLU A 12 -16.86 -40.37 26.05
N ASP A 13 -17.32 -39.73 24.97
CA ASP A 13 -16.47 -39.42 23.81
C ASP A 13 -15.40 -38.36 24.14
N GLU A 14 -15.71 -37.36 24.97
CA GLU A 14 -14.72 -36.40 25.46
C GLU A 14 -13.65 -37.08 26.32
N VAL A 15 -14.04 -37.97 27.25
CA VAL A 15 -13.10 -38.75 28.08
C VAL A 15 -12.23 -39.68 27.22
N ASN A 16 -12.79 -40.25 26.14
CA ASN A 16 -12.05 -41.09 25.20
C ASN A 16 -11.02 -40.28 24.39
N ILE A 17 -11.38 -39.08 23.92
CA ILE A 17 -10.46 -38.18 23.22
C ILE A 17 -9.33 -37.71 24.14
N GLU A 18 -9.64 -37.32 25.37
CA GLU A 18 -8.62 -36.95 26.37
C GLU A 18 -7.64 -38.10 26.62
N MET A 19 -8.13 -39.34 26.72
CA MET A 19 -7.27 -40.53 26.86
C MET A 19 -6.37 -40.75 25.64
N LEU A 20 -6.88 -40.56 24.42
CA LEU A 20 -6.06 -40.66 23.20
C LEU A 20 -4.98 -39.56 23.15
N ILE A 21 -5.31 -38.35 23.58
CA ILE A 21 -4.36 -37.23 23.67
C ILE A 21 -3.27 -37.52 24.71
N LEU A 22 -3.66 -38.04 25.89
CA LEU A 22 -2.70 -38.45 26.92
C LEU A 22 -1.72 -39.53 26.42
N ARG A 23 -2.18 -40.47 25.57
CA ARG A 23 -1.30 -41.43 24.91
C ARG A 23 -0.29 -40.75 23.98
N LEU A 24 -0.69 -39.73 23.23
CA LEU A 24 0.24 -38.95 22.40
C LEU A 24 1.32 -38.25 23.23
N ASP A 25 0.93 -37.66 24.36
CA ASP A 25 1.82 -36.87 25.21
C ASP A 25 2.78 -37.74 26.03
N HIS A 26 2.33 -38.90 26.51
CA HIS A 26 3.04 -39.65 27.55
C HIS A 26 3.52 -41.04 27.14
N SER A 27 3.06 -41.59 26.01
CA SER A 27 3.53 -42.92 25.61
C SER A 27 5.01 -42.89 25.20
N GLU A 28 5.78 -43.84 25.71
CA GLU A 28 7.19 -44.03 25.33
C GLU A 28 7.32 -44.77 23.99
N TYR A 29 6.25 -45.43 23.53
CA TYR A 29 6.24 -46.27 22.32
C TYR A 29 5.69 -45.50 21.12
N LYS A 30 6.48 -45.41 20.04
CA LYS A 30 6.07 -44.73 18.80
C LYS A 30 4.84 -45.40 18.17
N GLU A 31 4.75 -46.72 18.25
CA GLU A 31 3.64 -47.50 17.71
C GLU A 31 2.31 -47.16 18.40
N ASP A 32 2.34 -46.94 19.72
CA ASP A 32 1.17 -46.54 20.49
C ASP A 32 0.74 -45.11 20.17
N LYS A 33 1.69 -44.19 19.95
CA LYS A 33 1.38 -42.84 19.46
C LYS A 33 0.76 -42.85 18.06
N MET A 34 1.27 -43.70 17.16
CA MET A 34 0.68 -43.86 15.81
C MET A 34 -0.74 -44.44 15.89
N ASP A 35 -0.98 -45.45 16.72
CA ASP A 35 -2.33 -46.00 16.93
C ASP A 35 -3.29 -44.94 17.51
N ALA A 36 -2.83 -44.14 18.48
CA ALA A 36 -3.62 -43.04 19.02
C ALA A 36 -3.96 -41.98 17.95
N LEU A 37 -3.01 -41.61 17.09
CA LEU A 37 -3.26 -40.70 15.95
C LEU A 37 -4.26 -41.29 14.96
N TYR A 38 -4.13 -42.57 14.61
CA TYR A 38 -5.05 -43.25 13.71
C TYR A 38 -6.48 -43.23 14.26
N GLN A 39 -6.64 -43.53 15.56
CA GLN A 39 -7.95 -43.47 16.23
C GLN A 39 -8.52 -42.04 16.31
N LEU A 40 -7.68 -41.03 16.51
CA LEU A 40 -8.11 -39.62 16.47
C LEU A 40 -8.53 -39.20 15.05
N LYS A 41 -7.81 -39.67 14.03
CA LYS A 41 -8.11 -39.41 12.62
C LYS A 41 -9.48 -39.94 12.21
N GLU A 42 -9.85 -41.15 12.65
CA GLU A 42 -11.19 -41.70 12.38
C GLU A 42 -12.31 -40.87 13.00
N ARG A 43 -12.04 -40.19 14.12
CA ARG A 43 -13.04 -39.42 14.89
C ARG A 43 -13.06 -37.93 14.59
N VAL A 44 -12.12 -37.41 13.79
CA VAL A 44 -11.95 -35.96 13.58
C VAL A 44 -13.18 -35.31 12.96
N ASP A 45 -13.90 -36.02 12.08
CA ASP A 45 -15.10 -35.51 11.43
C ASP A 45 -16.32 -35.49 12.38
N GLU A 46 -16.35 -36.37 13.38
CA GLU A 46 -17.45 -36.50 14.35
C GLU A 46 -17.26 -35.57 15.56
N ASN A 47 -16.02 -35.40 16.04
CA ASN A 47 -15.71 -34.59 17.22
C ASN A 47 -14.54 -33.63 17.01
N ILE A 48 -14.69 -32.77 16.00
CA ILE A 48 -13.68 -31.79 15.62
C ILE A 48 -13.38 -30.77 16.73
N GLN A 49 -14.38 -30.42 17.54
CA GLN A 49 -14.24 -29.45 18.63
C GLN A 49 -13.45 -30.01 19.81
N GLY A 50 -13.73 -31.24 20.24
CA GLY A 50 -12.99 -31.89 21.31
C GLY A 50 -11.53 -32.09 20.93
N ILE A 51 -11.27 -32.64 19.74
CA ILE A 51 -9.91 -32.87 19.24
C ILE A 51 -9.16 -31.55 19.06
N GLY A 52 -9.79 -30.52 18.52
CA GLY A 52 -9.15 -29.20 18.37
C GLY A 52 -8.84 -28.52 19.70
N LYS A 53 -9.77 -28.58 20.66
CA LYS A 53 -9.60 -27.90 21.96
C LYS A 53 -8.52 -28.53 22.83
N TYR A 54 -8.44 -29.86 22.84
CA TYR A 54 -7.56 -30.59 23.75
C TYR A 54 -6.29 -31.10 23.07
N GLY A 55 -6.33 -31.38 21.76
CA GLY A 55 -5.29 -32.17 21.09
C GLY A 55 -4.31 -31.42 20.20
N ILE A 56 -4.55 -30.15 19.83
CA ILE A 56 -3.72 -29.44 18.84
C ILE A 56 -2.23 -29.47 19.18
N ASN A 57 -1.86 -29.13 20.42
CA ASN A 57 -0.46 -29.08 20.83
C ASN A 57 0.17 -30.48 20.83
N SER A 58 -0.56 -31.49 21.30
CA SER A 58 -0.11 -32.89 21.31
C SER A 58 0.09 -33.43 19.90
N ILE A 59 -0.82 -33.12 18.97
CA ILE A 59 -0.73 -33.49 17.55
C ILE A 59 0.44 -32.78 16.86
N ILE A 60 0.71 -31.51 17.18
CA ILE A 60 1.89 -30.82 16.64
C ILE A 60 3.18 -31.40 17.22
N THR A 61 3.18 -31.73 18.51
CA THR A 61 4.34 -32.32 19.17
C THR A 61 4.64 -33.72 18.60
N SER A 62 3.62 -34.50 18.25
CA SER A 62 3.82 -35.82 17.62
C SER A 62 4.51 -35.75 16.25
N ILE A 63 4.41 -34.63 15.52
CA ILE A 63 5.16 -34.41 14.26
C ILE A 63 6.67 -34.44 14.52
N ASN A 64 7.12 -34.00 15.70
CA ASN A 64 8.52 -34.05 16.06
C ASN A 64 8.97 -35.47 16.42
N ASP A 65 8.12 -36.20 17.14
CA ASP A 65 8.44 -37.52 17.70
C ASP A 65 8.37 -38.67 16.66
N LEU A 66 7.49 -38.56 15.67
CA LEU A 66 7.18 -39.62 14.72
C LEU A 66 7.87 -39.44 13.38
N ASP A 67 8.22 -40.55 12.73
CA ASP A 67 8.83 -40.54 11.40
C ASP A 67 7.76 -40.36 10.30
N ASP A 68 6.63 -41.05 10.43
CA ASP A 68 5.42 -40.83 9.62
C ASP A 68 4.50 -39.83 10.36
N ILE A 69 4.15 -38.74 9.66
CA ILE A 69 3.38 -37.62 10.21
C ILE A 69 2.08 -37.38 9.44
N GLU A 70 1.73 -38.24 8.48
CA GLU A 70 0.57 -38.03 7.59
C GLU A 70 -0.75 -37.94 8.36
N ASP A 71 -0.94 -38.76 9.39
CA ASP A 71 -2.13 -38.71 10.23
C ASP A 71 -2.20 -37.42 11.06
N SER A 72 -1.06 -36.94 11.57
CA SER A 72 -0.98 -35.65 12.29
C SER A 72 -1.38 -34.49 11.36
N LEU A 73 -0.81 -34.47 10.14
CA LEU A 73 -1.09 -33.43 9.15
C LEU A 73 -2.54 -33.49 8.65
N PHE A 74 -3.10 -34.69 8.49
CA PHE A 74 -4.50 -34.87 8.12
C PHE A 74 -5.43 -34.26 9.17
N ILE A 75 -5.24 -34.60 10.45
CA ILE A 75 -6.06 -34.06 11.54
C ILE A 75 -5.94 -32.53 11.61
N LEU A 76 -4.71 -31.99 11.57
CA LEU A 76 -4.50 -30.54 11.59
C LEU A 76 -5.16 -29.86 10.38
N SER A 77 -5.08 -30.44 9.19
CA SER A 77 -5.74 -29.89 8.00
C SER A 77 -7.26 -29.84 8.14
N LYS A 78 -7.87 -30.83 8.80
CA LYS A 78 -9.32 -30.85 9.08
C LYS A 78 -9.69 -29.76 10.08
N LEU A 79 -8.91 -29.61 11.16
CA LEU A 79 -9.12 -28.58 12.16
C LEU A 79 -9.03 -27.16 11.55
N LEU A 80 -8.03 -26.89 10.71
CA LEU A 80 -7.85 -25.56 10.11
C LEU A 80 -8.87 -25.21 9.01
N ASN A 81 -9.52 -26.21 8.42
CA ASN A 81 -10.54 -26.00 7.39
C ASN A 81 -11.98 -26.03 7.93
N CYS A 82 -12.17 -26.10 9.25
CA CYS A 82 -13.49 -26.11 9.86
C CYS A 82 -14.00 -24.70 10.21
N LYS A 83 -15.26 -24.61 10.64
CA LYS A 83 -15.90 -23.34 11.04
C LYS A 83 -15.28 -22.68 12.29
N HIS A 84 -14.55 -23.44 13.11
CA HIS A 84 -13.92 -23.00 14.36
C HIS A 84 -12.41 -22.74 14.21
N ASN A 85 -11.91 -22.62 12.98
CA ASN A 85 -10.48 -22.53 12.69
C ASN A 85 -9.76 -21.40 13.44
N ASP A 86 -10.37 -20.22 13.60
CA ASP A 86 -9.78 -19.09 14.32
C ASP A 86 -9.45 -19.44 15.78
N GLU A 87 -10.33 -20.17 16.47
CA GLU A 87 -10.10 -20.60 17.86
C GLU A 87 -8.94 -21.61 17.95
N PHE A 88 -8.85 -22.51 16.98
CA PHE A 88 -7.79 -23.51 16.91
C PHE A 88 -6.43 -22.91 16.59
N ILE A 89 -6.40 -21.89 15.72
CA ILE A 89 -5.19 -21.12 15.44
C ILE A 89 -4.75 -20.38 16.70
N ASP A 90 -5.68 -19.78 17.45
CA ASP A 90 -5.36 -19.15 18.73
C ASP A 90 -4.76 -20.14 19.74
N ILE A 91 -5.26 -21.38 19.79
CA ILE A 91 -4.68 -22.44 20.64
C ILE A 91 -3.27 -22.81 20.17
N LEU A 92 -3.09 -23.05 18.86
CA LEU A 92 -1.79 -23.37 18.26
C LEU A 92 -0.75 -22.29 18.58
N LEU A 93 -1.13 -21.02 18.50
CA LEU A 93 -0.24 -19.89 18.68
C LEU A 93 0.08 -19.55 20.14
N LYS A 94 -0.61 -20.16 21.12
CA LYS A 94 -0.26 -19.99 22.55
C LYS A 94 1.15 -20.52 22.83
N GLU A 95 1.51 -21.61 22.19
CA GLU A 95 2.80 -22.25 22.34
C GLU A 95 3.73 -21.88 21.18
N SER A 96 4.68 -20.97 21.41
CA SER A 96 5.52 -20.41 20.35
C SER A 96 6.38 -21.46 19.64
N TYR A 97 6.70 -22.57 20.30
CA TYR A 97 7.50 -23.65 19.72
C TYR A 97 6.75 -24.47 18.66
N ASN A 98 5.41 -24.39 18.58
CA ASN A 98 4.64 -25.13 17.58
C ASN A 98 5.02 -24.74 16.15
N ILE A 99 5.28 -23.46 15.91
CA ILE A 99 5.73 -22.98 14.60
C ILE A 99 7.12 -23.54 14.28
N ASP A 100 8.03 -23.53 15.27
CA ASP A 100 9.37 -24.09 15.13
C ASP A 100 9.32 -25.57 14.77
N PHE A 101 8.45 -26.36 15.40
CA PHE A 101 8.28 -27.79 15.10
C PHE A 101 7.81 -28.03 13.67
N LEU A 102 6.85 -27.24 13.18
CA LEU A 102 6.39 -27.35 11.78
C LEU A 102 7.53 -27.03 10.81
N ILE A 103 8.32 -25.99 11.06
CA ILE A 103 9.45 -25.60 10.19
C ILE A 103 10.57 -26.65 10.23
N LEU A 104 10.95 -27.13 11.41
CA LEU A 104 12.04 -28.10 11.58
C LEU A 104 11.72 -29.45 10.95
N ASN A 105 10.45 -29.86 10.97
CA ASN A 105 10.02 -31.15 10.43
C ASN A 105 9.56 -31.09 8.97
N LYS A 106 9.74 -29.96 8.27
CA LYS A 106 9.36 -29.77 6.86
C LYS A 106 9.81 -30.92 5.94
N ASN A 107 10.98 -31.51 6.18
CA ASN A 107 11.51 -32.56 5.32
C ASN A 107 10.80 -33.91 5.45
N LYS A 108 10.02 -34.14 6.53
CA LYS A 108 9.24 -35.36 6.71
C LYS A 108 8.06 -35.43 5.74
N SER A 109 7.39 -34.30 5.48
CA SER A 109 6.34 -34.20 4.46
C SER A 109 6.26 -32.78 3.91
N LYS A 110 7.16 -32.48 2.98
CA LYS A 110 7.45 -31.13 2.47
C LYS A 110 6.22 -30.38 1.96
N GLU A 111 5.47 -30.99 1.04
CA GLU A 111 4.32 -30.35 0.41
C GLU A 111 3.14 -30.21 1.38
N ASN A 112 2.92 -31.19 2.28
CA ASN A 112 1.81 -31.14 3.22
C ASN A 112 2.06 -30.13 4.34
N ILE A 113 3.30 -30.04 4.85
CA ILE A 113 3.68 -28.99 5.82
C ILE A 113 3.59 -27.61 5.17
N TYR A 114 4.06 -27.45 3.93
CA TYR A 114 3.90 -26.18 3.21
C TYR A 114 2.42 -25.80 3.05
N LYS A 115 1.53 -26.73 2.66
CA LYS A 115 0.09 -26.48 2.57
C LYS A 115 -0.50 -26.04 3.90
N LEU A 116 -0.09 -26.67 5.01
CA LEU A 116 -0.53 -26.31 6.34
C LEU A 116 -0.11 -24.88 6.70
N LEU A 117 1.18 -24.55 6.51
CA LEU A 117 1.71 -23.20 6.75
C LEU A 117 1.03 -22.16 5.84
N LYS A 118 0.79 -22.48 4.56
CA LYS A 118 0.06 -21.62 3.62
C LYS A 118 -1.39 -21.37 4.05
N CYS A 119 -2.06 -22.37 4.62
CA CYS A 119 -3.40 -22.20 5.19
C CYS A 119 -3.35 -21.24 6.39
N LEU A 120 -2.42 -21.48 7.32
CA LEU A 120 -2.21 -20.64 8.50
C LEU A 120 -1.85 -19.19 8.14
N SER A 121 -1.09 -18.96 7.07
CA SER A 121 -0.69 -17.60 6.64
C SER A 121 -1.84 -16.72 6.15
N ASN A 122 -3.05 -17.26 6.00
CA ASN A 122 -4.25 -16.44 5.79
C ASN A 122 -4.68 -15.68 7.07
N HIS A 123 -4.18 -16.08 8.24
CA HIS A 123 -4.51 -15.46 9.51
C HIS A 123 -3.37 -14.54 9.98
N SER A 124 -3.68 -13.27 10.19
CA SER A 124 -2.67 -12.25 10.56
C SER A 124 -1.95 -12.57 11.88
N LYS A 125 -2.65 -13.15 12.86
CA LYS A 125 -2.02 -13.58 14.12
C LYS A 125 -0.91 -14.60 13.89
N PHE A 126 -1.12 -15.52 12.95
CA PHE A 126 -0.11 -16.50 12.59
C PHE A 126 1.07 -15.83 11.90
N THR A 127 0.85 -14.95 10.92
CA THR A 127 1.98 -14.31 10.20
C THR A 127 2.87 -13.50 11.16
N TYR A 128 2.29 -12.76 12.11
CA TYR A 128 3.06 -12.05 13.15
C TYR A 128 3.78 -12.97 14.14
N SER A 129 3.25 -14.16 14.39
CA SER A 129 3.90 -15.14 15.27
C SER A 129 4.99 -15.90 14.53
N PHE A 130 4.76 -16.18 13.24
CA PHE A 130 5.69 -16.87 12.35
C PHE A 130 7.00 -16.12 12.23
N ILE A 131 6.97 -14.81 11.96
CA ILE A 131 8.18 -14.00 11.82
C ILE A 131 9.04 -13.89 13.11
N LYS A 132 8.48 -14.28 14.27
CA LYS A 132 9.22 -14.36 15.54
C LYS A 132 9.93 -15.69 15.75
N SER A 133 9.65 -16.70 14.92
CA SER A 133 10.35 -17.97 14.96
C SER A 133 11.81 -17.77 14.58
N LYS A 134 12.71 -18.42 15.32
CA LYS A 134 14.14 -18.41 15.04
C LYS A 134 14.52 -19.09 13.72
N TYR A 135 13.63 -19.90 13.15
CA TYR A 135 13.83 -20.61 11.89
C TYR A 135 13.09 -19.99 10.71
N ALA A 136 12.29 -18.93 10.95
CA ALA A 136 11.47 -18.33 9.91
C ALA A 136 12.31 -17.80 8.76
N ALA A 137 13.33 -16.97 9.02
CA ALA A 137 14.12 -16.34 7.96
C ALA A 137 14.74 -17.39 7.02
N ASN A 138 15.42 -18.40 7.58
CA ASN A 138 16.03 -19.49 6.79
C ASN A 138 14.99 -20.25 5.97
N TYR A 139 13.82 -20.53 6.55
CA TYR A 139 12.74 -21.20 5.82
C TYR A 139 12.21 -20.34 4.67
N VAL A 140 12.09 -19.02 4.86
CA VAL A 140 11.68 -18.10 3.79
C VAL A 140 12.68 -18.09 2.64
N ILE A 141 13.98 -18.12 2.94
CA ILE A 141 15.01 -18.22 1.91
C ILE A 141 14.86 -19.51 1.08
N GLU A 142 14.60 -20.64 1.73
CA GLU A 142 14.38 -21.90 1.04
C GLU A 142 13.15 -21.86 0.11
N LEU A 143 12.06 -21.21 0.55
CA LEU A 143 10.83 -21.08 -0.24
C LEU A 143 11.02 -20.31 -1.56
N ILE A 144 12.07 -19.49 -1.68
CA ILE A 144 12.42 -18.78 -2.93
C ILE A 144 12.83 -19.78 -4.01
N ASN A 145 13.61 -20.81 -3.64
CA ASN A 145 14.04 -21.86 -4.56
C ASN A 145 12.89 -22.80 -4.94
N GLU A 146 11.86 -22.88 -4.10
CA GLU A 146 10.66 -23.66 -4.32
C GLU A 146 9.53 -22.89 -5.01
N GLU A 147 9.77 -21.65 -5.43
CA GLU A 147 8.83 -20.79 -6.14
C GLU A 147 7.54 -20.52 -5.33
N LYS A 148 7.63 -20.56 -3.99
CA LYS A 148 6.48 -20.36 -3.10
C LYS A 148 6.29 -18.87 -2.75
N TYR A 149 6.33 -18.00 -3.75
CA TYR A 149 6.31 -16.53 -3.61
C TYR A 149 5.06 -15.99 -2.89
N ASP A 150 3.89 -16.60 -3.12
CA ASP A 150 2.64 -16.22 -2.43
C ASP A 150 2.78 -16.17 -0.91
N PHE A 151 3.54 -17.12 -0.34
CA PHE A 151 3.74 -17.20 1.11
C PHE A 151 4.68 -16.08 1.57
N ILE A 152 5.75 -15.83 0.82
CA ILE A 152 6.75 -14.79 1.10
C ILE A 152 6.09 -13.41 1.10
N CYS A 153 5.27 -13.10 0.11
CA CYS A 153 4.53 -11.83 0.02
C CYS A 153 3.60 -11.56 1.22
N LYS A 154 3.18 -12.59 1.95
CA LYS A 154 2.30 -12.44 3.14
C LYS A 154 3.05 -12.15 4.43
N ILE A 155 4.35 -12.40 4.48
CA ILE A 155 5.16 -12.33 5.71
C ILE A 155 6.18 -11.20 5.70
N ILE A 156 6.59 -10.72 4.53
CA ILE A 156 7.45 -9.53 4.39
C ILE A 156 6.64 -8.26 4.67
N ASN A 157 7.33 -7.17 5.00
CA ASN A 157 6.72 -5.86 5.33
C ASN A 157 5.80 -5.87 6.56
N LEU A 158 5.80 -6.95 7.35
CA LEU A 158 5.09 -7.00 8.64
C LEU A 158 5.92 -6.40 9.79
N ASP A 159 7.24 -6.56 9.73
CA ASP A 159 8.18 -6.07 10.72
C ASP A 159 9.54 -5.75 10.08
N ILE A 160 10.03 -4.54 10.32
CA ILE A 160 11.27 -4.04 9.71
C ILE A 160 12.49 -4.86 10.17
N TYR A 161 12.49 -5.41 11.39
CA TYR A 161 13.62 -6.20 11.86
C TYR A 161 13.66 -7.58 11.20
N PHE A 162 12.50 -8.20 10.97
CA PHE A 162 12.43 -9.43 10.20
C PHE A 162 12.88 -9.23 8.75
N ASP A 163 12.46 -8.14 8.09
CA ASP A 163 12.92 -7.84 6.73
C ASP A 163 14.45 -7.66 6.67
N LYS A 164 15.06 -7.03 7.69
CA LYS A 164 16.52 -6.94 7.82
C LYS A 164 17.17 -8.30 8.03
N GLN A 165 16.54 -9.17 8.83
CA GLN A 165 17.02 -10.54 9.03
C GLN A 165 17.04 -11.31 7.70
N LEU A 166 15.99 -11.18 6.87
CA LEU A 166 15.97 -11.78 5.53
C LEU A 166 17.13 -11.28 4.66
N VAL A 167 17.47 -10.00 4.75
CA VAL A 167 18.64 -9.43 4.07
C VAL A 167 19.94 -10.07 4.54
N PHE A 168 20.12 -10.25 5.84
CA PHE A 168 21.30 -10.94 6.38
C PHE A 168 21.38 -12.42 5.95
N GLU A 169 20.24 -13.09 5.78
CA GLU A 169 20.17 -14.46 5.25
C GLU A 169 20.29 -14.52 3.71
N GLY A 170 20.56 -13.40 3.04
CA GLY A 170 20.85 -13.35 1.61
C GLY A 170 19.63 -13.44 0.69
N ILE A 171 18.48 -12.89 1.12
CA ILE A 171 17.24 -12.91 0.32
C ILE A 171 17.41 -12.28 -1.06
N PHE A 172 18.13 -11.16 -1.16
CA PHE A 172 18.27 -10.44 -2.42
C PHE A 172 19.09 -11.25 -3.41
N GLU A 173 20.21 -11.84 -3.00
CA GLU A 173 21.04 -12.72 -3.82
C GLU A 173 20.22 -13.86 -4.41
N GLN A 174 19.39 -14.51 -3.59
CA GLN A 174 18.55 -15.64 -4.02
C GLN A 174 17.47 -15.20 -5.02
N LEU A 175 16.77 -14.10 -4.72
CA LEU A 175 15.77 -13.53 -5.63
C LEU A 175 16.41 -13.14 -6.96
N ILE A 176 17.55 -12.46 -6.92
CA ILE A 176 18.30 -12.03 -8.11
C ILE A 176 18.71 -13.21 -8.98
N VAL A 177 19.31 -14.24 -8.40
CA VAL A 177 19.75 -15.43 -9.14
C VAL A 177 18.54 -16.09 -9.81
N ASN A 178 17.44 -16.24 -9.08
CA ASN A 178 16.22 -16.83 -9.63
C ASN A 178 15.59 -15.94 -10.71
N PHE A 179 15.64 -14.62 -10.57
CA PHE A 179 15.17 -13.68 -11.59
C PHE A 179 16.01 -13.75 -12.86
N LEU A 180 17.34 -13.79 -12.75
CA LEU A 180 18.22 -13.89 -13.91
C LEU A 180 17.99 -15.19 -14.69
N ASN A 181 17.73 -16.29 -13.98
CA ASN A 181 17.48 -17.60 -14.58
C ASN A 181 16.09 -17.70 -15.23
N ARG A 182 15.06 -17.10 -14.64
CA ARG A 182 13.65 -17.40 -15.00
C ARG A 182 12.85 -16.22 -15.54
N LYS A 183 13.30 -14.99 -15.28
CA LYS A 183 12.59 -13.75 -15.64
C LYS A 183 11.17 -13.67 -15.05
N ASP A 184 10.97 -14.21 -13.86
CA ASP A 184 9.69 -14.20 -13.16
C ASP A 184 9.42 -12.83 -12.51
N PHE A 185 8.29 -12.23 -12.86
CA PHE A 185 7.89 -10.91 -12.37
C PHE A 185 7.48 -10.92 -10.88
N GLU A 186 7.05 -12.06 -10.32
CA GLU A 186 6.74 -12.15 -8.88
C GLU A 186 7.98 -11.89 -8.01
N ILE A 187 9.16 -12.26 -8.51
CA ILE A 187 10.43 -11.97 -7.84
C ILE A 187 10.66 -10.45 -7.75
N ILE A 188 10.38 -9.72 -8.82
CA ILE A 188 10.51 -8.26 -8.85
C ILE A 188 9.55 -7.61 -7.84
N LYS A 189 8.31 -8.14 -7.72
CA LYS A 189 7.36 -7.66 -6.70
C LYS A 189 7.90 -7.85 -5.29
N ILE A 190 8.49 -9.00 -4.97
CA ILE A 190 9.11 -9.26 -3.66
C ILE A 190 10.26 -8.28 -3.41
N ILE A 191 11.17 -8.11 -4.38
CA ILE A 191 12.29 -7.15 -4.26
C ILE A 191 11.75 -5.74 -3.98
N ILE A 192 10.76 -5.28 -4.73
CA ILE A 192 10.15 -3.96 -4.53
C ILE A 192 9.53 -3.86 -3.14
N GLN A 193 8.80 -4.88 -2.68
CA GLN A 193 8.21 -4.88 -1.34
C GLN A 193 9.27 -4.74 -0.25
N LEU A 194 10.36 -5.51 -0.32
CA LEU A 194 11.46 -5.44 0.64
C LEU A 194 12.20 -4.09 0.63
N ILE A 195 12.27 -3.40 -0.51
CA ILE A 195 12.98 -2.12 -0.65
C ILE A 195 12.08 -0.94 -0.23
N ASN A 196 10.80 -0.99 -0.55
CA ASN A 196 9.91 0.15 -0.42
C ASN A 196 9.79 0.61 1.04
N LYS A 197 10.04 1.90 1.31
CA LYS A 197 9.99 2.52 2.65
C LYS A 197 10.89 1.83 3.69
N ASN A 198 11.92 1.08 3.26
CA ASN A 198 12.90 0.43 4.14
C ASN A 198 14.32 0.93 3.82
N HIS A 199 14.77 1.94 4.56
CA HIS A 199 16.05 2.62 4.30
C HIS A 199 17.26 1.69 4.41
N PHE A 200 17.23 0.72 5.32
CA PHE A 200 18.31 -0.26 5.45
C PHE A 200 18.41 -1.12 4.20
N ASN A 201 17.29 -1.68 3.75
CA ASN A 201 17.26 -2.52 2.55
C ASN A 201 17.63 -1.73 1.30
N GLN A 202 17.20 -0.48 1.17
CA GLN A 202 17.62 0.42 0.08
C GLN A 202 19.13 0.64 0.06
N ASN A 203 19.73 0.95 1.22
CA ASN A 203 21.17 1.19 1.32
C ASN A 203 21.96 -0.08 0.98
N TYR A 204 21.58 -1.21 1.56
CA TYR A 204 22.20 -2.50 1.29
C TYR A 204 22.14 -2.85 -0.20
N PHE A 205 20.97 -2.71 -0.82
CA PHE A 205 20.78 -3.01 -2.24
C PHE A 205 21.61 -2.10 -3.17
N ILE A 206 21.89 -0.87 -2.75
CA ILE A 206 22.78 0.05 -3.47
C ILE A 206 24.25 -0.32 -3.28
N GLU A 207 24.67 -0.66 -2.06
CA GLU A 207 26.06 -1.04 -1.76
C GLU A 207 26.48 -2.31 -2.50
N THR A 208 25.57 -3.26 -2.69
CA THR A 208 25.82 -4.51 -3.40
C THR A 208 25.70 -4.38 -4.92
N GLU A 209 25.32 -3.20 -5.42
CA GLU A 209 25.28 -2.87 -6.84
C GLU A 209 24.35 -3.75 -7.69
N TRP A 210 23.40 -4.46 -7.07
CA TRP A 210 22.48 -5.35 -7.78
C TRP A 210 21.49 -4.61 -8.68
N TYR A 211 21.35 -3.31 -8.48
CA TYR A 211 20.60 -2.43 -9.37
C TYR A 211 21.28 -2.21 -10.74
N LYS A 212 22.35 -2.94 -11.08
CA LYS A 212 23.05 -2.82 -12.38
C LYS A 212 22.62 -3.87 -13.43
N MET A 213 21.51 -4.59 -13.22
CA MET A 213 21.05 -5.64 -14.14
C MET A 213 20.42 -5.04 -15.41
N LYS A 214 21.26 -4.80 -16.42
CA LYS A 214 21.03 -3.90 -17.55
C LYS A 214 19.89 -4.23 -18.53
N GLU A 215 19.36 -5.45 -18.54
CA GLU A 215 18.64 -5.94 -19.73
C GLU A 215 17.12 -6.11 -19.56
N ASP A 216 16.57 -5.89 -18.36
CA ASP A 216 15.13 -6.11 -18.12
C ASP A 216 14.34 -4.81 -17.91
N LYS A 217 13.20 -4.65 -18.57
CA LYS A 217 12.31 -3.49 -18.38
C LYS A 217 11.73 -3.45 -16.96
N SER A 218 11.57 -4.60 -16.31
CA SER A 218 11.06 -4.73 -14.94
C SER A 218 12.01 -4.10 -13.92
N PHE A 219 13.29 -3.98 -14.26
CA PHE A 219 14.31 -3.34 -13.44
C PHE A 219 14.02 -1.86 -13.14
N ILE A 220 13.30 -1.19 -14.04
CA ILE A 220 12.85 0.21 -13.88
C ILE A 220 11.97 0.35 -12.62
N LEU A 221 11.20 -0.67 -12.27
CA LEU A 221 10.35 -0.66 -11.08
C LEU A 221 11.18 -0.72 -9.79
N ILE A 222 12.29 -1.46 -9.80
CA ILE A 222 13.24 -1.52 -8.66
C ILE A 222 13.90 -0.15 -8.48
N VAL A 223 14.37 0.46 -9.57
CA VAL A 223 14.96 1.82 -9.55
C VAL A 223 14.00 2.83 -8.90
N ASN A 224 12.72 2.78 -9.27
CA ASN A 224 11.71 3.64 -8.69
C ASN A 224 11.47 3.37 -7.19
N ALA A 225 11.62 2.12 -6.74
CA ALA A 225 11.47 1.76 -5.33
C ALA A 225 12.67 2.17 -4.46
N LEU A 226 13.86 2.30 -5.07
CA LEU A 226 15.08 2.74 -4.39
C LEU A 226 15.08 4.24 -4.07
N LEU A 227 14.37 5.06 -4.85
CA LEU A 227 14.35 6.51 -4.69
C LEU A 227 13.30 6.99 -3.68
N ASP A 228 13.56 6.71 -2.40
CA ASP A 228 12.79 7.25 -1.27
C ASP A 228 13.45 8.52 -0.72
N ASN A 229 12.82 9.67 -0.91
CA ASN A 229 13.34 10.97 -0.44
C ASN A 229 13.40 11.11 1.08
N THR A 230 12.77 10.20 1.83
CA THR A 230 12.89 10.17 3.30
C THR A 230 14.16 9.47 3.78
N ASN A 231 14.90 8.77 2.91
CA ASN A 231 16.13 8.08 3.27
C ASN A 231 17.29 9.08 3.48
N ASN A 232 17.95 9.00 4.63
CA ASN A 232 19.08 9.87 4.97
C ASN A 232 20.25 9.79 3.96
N ASN A 233 20.40 8.66 3.26
CA ASN A 233 21.42 8.44 2.25
C ASN A 233 20.93 8.71 0.82
N ILE A 234 19.75 9.32 0.64
CA ILE A 234 19.11 9.46 -0.68
C ILE A 234 20.00 10.15 -1.73
N ASN A 235 20.83 11.12 -1.36
CA ASN A 235 21.73 11.76 -2.31
C ASN A 235 22.74 10.78 -2.91
N TYR A 236 23.31 9.90 -2.07
CA TYR A 236 24.19 8.82 -2.52
C TYR A 236 23.46 7.79 -3.38
N ILE A 237 22.22 7.44 -3.01
CA ILE A 237 21.37 6.54 -3.80
C ILE A 237 21.08 7.15 -5.18
N LYS A 238 20.67 8.42 -5.24
CA LYS A 238 20.43 9.16 -6.49
C LYS A 238 21.68 9.19 -7.37
N ASP A 239 22.84 9.55 -6.81
CA ASP A 239 24.12 9.54 -7.52
C ASP A 239 24.49 8.14 -8.03
N SER A 240 24.22 7.11 -7.25
CA SER A 240 24.50 5.71 -7.61
C SER A 240 23.59 5.25 -8.75
N VAL A 241 22.28 5.42 -8.61
CA VAL A 241 21.30 5.03 -9.62
C VAL A 241 21.48 5.82 -10.92
N TYR A 242 21.72 7.13 -10.85
CA TYR A 242 21.89 7.99 -12.02
C TYR A 242 23.04 7.56 -12.94
N LYS A 243 24.12 6.98 -12.38
CA LYS A 243 25.22 6.42 -13.18
C LYS A 243 24.77 5.30 -14.12
N PHE A 244 23.62 4.67 -13.86
CA PHE A 244 23.11 3.52 -14.61
C PHE A 244 21.84 3.82 -15.36
N TYR A 245 20.96 4.63 -14.77
CA TYR A 245 19.71 5.06 -15.38
C TYR A 245 19.65 6.58 -15.30
N ASP A 246 20.03 7.24 -16.39
CA ASP A 246 20.16 8.68 -16.45
C ASP A 246 18.85 9.36 -16.92
N ILE A 247 18.88 10.70 -16.98
CA ILE A 247 17.73 11.48 -17.45
C ILE A 247 17.40 11.16 -18.92
N ASN A 248 18.37 10.88 -19.79
CA ASN A 248 18.08 10.58 -21.21
C ASN A 248 17.27 9.28 -21.31
N GLN A 249 17.77 8.23 -20.67
CA GLN A 249 17.12 6.93 -20.67
C GLN A 249 15.76 6.97 -19.99
N ALA A 250 15.59 7.81 -18.96
CA ALA A 250 14.31 8.04 -18.33
C ALA A 250 13.30 8.73 -19.25
N LEU A 251 13.73 9.73 -20.03
CA LEU A 251 12.89 10.41 -21.01
C LEU A 251 12.52 9.48 -22.17
N GLU A 252 13.49 8.78 -22.76
CA GLU A 252 13.26 7.82 -23.86
C GLU A 252 12.27 6.72 -23.47
N LYS A 253 12.37 6.21 -22.23
CA LYS A 253 11.49 5.16 -21.70
C LYS A 253 10.26 5.68 -21.00
N LYS A 254 10.00 6.99 -21.02
CA LYS A 254 8.82 7.61 -20.40
C LYS A 254 8.69 7.31 -18.89
N ASN A 255 9.81 7.20 -18.17
CA ASN A 255 9.80 6.93 -16.72
C ASN A 255 9.87 8.23 -15.90
N TYR A 256 8.76 8.96 -15.89
CA TYR A 256 8.66 10.25 -15.19
C TYR A 256 8.64 10.11 -13.67
N LYS A 257 8.21 8.96 -13.14
CA LYS A 257 8.32 8.61 -11.72
C LYS A 257 9.77 8.74 -11.24
N PHE A 258 10.69 8.17 -12.00
CA PHE A 258 12.12 8.29 -11.72
C PHE A 258 12.60 9.74 -11.80
N LEU A 259 12.24 10.47 -12.86
CA LEU A 259 12.65 11.86 -13.04
C LEU A 259 12.20 12.74 -11.88
N TYR A 260 10.95 12.59 -11.44
CA TYR A 260 10.42 13.29 -10.27
C TYR A 260 11.24 12.97 -9.03
N PHE A 261 11.40 11.69 -8.68
CA PHE A 261 12.13 11.35 -7.45
C PHE A 261 13.60 11.76 -7.51
N LEU A 262 14.26 11.63 -8.67
CA LEU A 262 15.65 12.02 -8.87
C LEU A 262 15.83 13.53 -8.63
N THR A 263 14.92 14.36 -9.14
CA THR A 263 15.04 15.84 -9.11
C THR A 263 14.42 16.48 -7.86
N CYS A 264 13.43 15.82 -7.24
CA CYS A 264 12.79 16.29 -6.01
C CYS A 264 13.86 16.55 -4.95
N GLN A 265 13.88 17.77 -4.41
CA GLN A 265 14.84 18.25 -3.41
C GLN A 265 16.33 18.10 -3.82
N ASN A 266 16.64 17.96 -5.12
CA ASN A 266 18.00 17.83 -5.62
C ASN A 266 18.28 18.82 -6.78
N ALA A 267 18.93 19.93 -6.44
CA ALA A 267 19.19 21.03 -7.37
C ALA A 267 20.07 20.65 -8.58
N LYS A 268 21.00 19.70 -8.41
CA LYS A 268 21.92 19.23 -9.46
C LYS A 268 21.16 18.53 -10.58
N TYR A 269 20.32 17.56 -10.25
CA TYR A 269 19.55 16.85 -11.27
C TYR A 269 18.45 17.69 -11.87
N PHE A 270 17.87 18.58 -11.06
CA PHE A 270 16.91 19.56 -11.53
C PHE A 270 17.51 20.47 -12.62
N SER A 271 18.70 21.05 -12.40
CA SER A 271 19.35 21.89 -13.41
C SER A 271 19.71 21.12 -14.68
N MET A 272 20.18 19.87 -14.56
CA MET A 272 20.46 19.00 -15.71
C MET A 272 19.20 18.69 -16.53
N LEU A 273 18.07 18.46 -15.85
CA LEU A 273 16.79 18.24 -16.51
C LEU A 273 16.30 19.52 -17.22
N GLN A 274 16.44 20.68 -16.56
CA GLN A 274 16.12 21.98 -17.14
C GLN A 274 16.95 22.31 -18.38
N GLU A 275 18.25 22.01 -18.37
CA GLU A 275 19.12 22.24 -19.54
C GLU A 275 18.64 21.49 -20.78
N LYS A 276 18.18 20.24 -20.62
CA LYS A 276 17.61 19.46 -21.73
C LYS A 276 16.30 20.00 -22.25
N PHE A 277 15.46 20.54 -21.37
CA PHE A 277 14.17 21.07 -21.76
C PHE A 277 14.21 22.54 -22.19
N ASN A 278 15.23 23.30 -21.80
CA ASN A 278 15.43 24.69 -22.24
C ASN A 278 15.76 24.79 -23.74
N THR A 279 16.13 23.68 -24.38
CA THR A 279 16.28 23.59 -25.84
C THR A 279 15.01 23.19 -26.57
N GLU A 280 13.94 22.80 -25.86
CA GLU A 280 12.65 22.41 -26.44
C GLU A 280 11.62 23.52 -26.23
N THR A 281 11.01 23.99 -27.32
CA THR A 281 9.85 24.87 -27.23
C THR A 281 8.60 24.07 -26.85
N LEU A 282 7.56 24.74 -26.34
CA LEU A 282 6.25 24.10 -26.12
C LEU A 282 5.68 23.48 -27.41
N GLU A 283 6.13 23.98 -28.56
CA GLU A 283 5.82 23.51 -29.91
C GLU A 283 6.59 22.22 -30.29
N ASP A 284 7.59 21.79 -29.53
CA ASP A 284 8.35 20.54 -29.73
C ASP A 284 7.81 19.37 -28.88
N VAL A 285 7.16 19.67 -27.75
CA VAL A 285 6.56 18.69 -26.82
C VAL A 285 5.17 18.22 -27.28
N ILE A 286 4.36 19.12 -27.84
CA ILE A 286 3.00 18.83 -28.32
C ILE A 286 2.96 17.89 -29.56
N PRO A 287 3.84 18.02 -30.56
CA PRO A 287 3.78 17.17 -31.76
C PRO A 287 4.11 15.71 -31.46
N TYR A 288 4.87 15.39 -30.42
CA TYR A 288 5.17 14.00 -30.07
C TYR A 288 3.94 13.22 -29.59
N CYS A 289 2.92 13.91 -29.06
CA CYS A 289 1.65 13.31 -28.64
C CYS A 289 0.58 13.30 -29.75
N CYS A 290 0.78 14.06 -30.83
CA CYS A 290 -0.22 14.25 -31.89
C CYS A 290 0.25 13.87 -33.30
N LYS A 291 1.48 13.37 -33.49
CA LYS A 291 2.04 13.03 -34.81
C LYS A 291 1.79 11.60 -35.29
N ASN A 292 0.94 10.82 -34.62
CA ASN A 292 0.33 9.69 -35.31
C ASN A 292 -0.93 10.19 -36.00
N ASP A 293 -0.71 10.71 -37.21
CA ASP A 293 -1.71 10.80 -38.26
C ASP A 293 -2.34 9.41 -38.43
N ASP A 294 -3.46 9.19 -37.75
CA ASP A 294 -4.65 8.61 -38.35
C ASP A 294 -5.77 8.68 -37.31
N THR A 295 -6.91 9.16 -37.77
CA THR A 295 -8.22 9.28 -37.09
C THR A 295 -8.76 8.01 -36.41
N LYS A 296 -8.03 7.44 -35.44
CA LYS A 296 -8.49 6.35 -34.57
C LYS A 296 -8.26 6.74 -33.13
N THR A 297 -9.38 7.06 -32.47
CA THR A 297 -9.61 6.91 -31.02
C THR A 297 -8.36 6.96 -30.15
N ILE A 298 -8.07 8.15 -29.63
CA ILE A 298 -7.27 8.40 -28.42
C ILE A 298 -7.66 7.31 -27.41
N SER A 299 -6.77 6.35 -27.22
CA SER A 299 -7.02 5.22 -26.33
C SER A 299 -6.61 5.63 -24.91
N GLN A 300 -7.19 4.99 -23.89
CA GLN A 300 -7.00 5.29 -22.46
C GLN A 300 -5.52 5.34 -21.98
N ASN A 301 -4.54 5.02 -22.83
CA ASN A 301 -3.11 5.20 -22.58
C ASN A 301 -2.62 6.66 -22.73
N ASP A 302 -3.46 7.58 -23.23
CA ASP A 302 -3.14 9.00 -23.40
C ASP A 302 -3.24 9.81 -22.09
N GLU A 303 -3.60 9.20 -20.95
CA GLU A 303 -3.47 9.85 -19.62
C GLU A 303 -2.01 10.02 -19.17
N CYS A 304 -1.11 9.13 -19.62
CA CYS A 304 0.32 9.23 -19.32
C CYS A 304 0.96 10.46 -19.98
N SER A 305 0.56 10.80 -21.21
CA SER A 305 1.08 11.98 -21.93
C SER A 305 0.70 13.33 -21.29
N TYR A 306 -0.23 13.31 -20.33
CA TYR A 306 -0.70 14.48 -19.62
C TYR A 306 0.01 14.71 -18.29
N ILE A 307 0.30 13.62 -17.55
CA ILE A 307 1.23 13.64 -16.40
C ILE A 307 2.64 14.01 -16.88
N GLU A 308 3.01 13.62 -18.10
CA GLU A 308 4.22 14.02 -18.82
C GLU A 308 4.35 15.55 -18.95
N ILE A 309 3.27 16.23 -19.34
CA ILE A 309 3.20 17.70 -19.47
C ILE A 309 3.19 18.39 -18.10
N LEU A 310 2.46 17.83 -17.12
CA LEU A 310 2.40 18.37 -15.75
C LEU A 310 3.74 18.22 -15.02
N SER A 311 4.41 17.09 -15.20
CA SER A 311 5.76 16.86 -14.66
C SER A 311 6.76 17.77 -15.35
N TYR A 312 6.71 17.91 -16.69
CA TYR A 312 7.49 18.89 -17.44
C TYR A 312 7.27 20.33 -16.90
N TYR A 313 6.04 20.72 -16.60
CA TYR A 313 5.71 22.07 -16.09
C TYR A 313 6.14 22.30 -14.63
N LEU A 314 5.92 21.33 -13.74
CA LEU A 314 6.34 21.39 -12.33
C LEU A 314 7.86 21.32 -12.19
N LEU A 315 8.55 20.63 -13.11
CA LEU A 315 10.00 20.47 -13.11
C LEU A 315 10.74 21.59 -13.84
N ASN A 316 10.11 22.34 -14.76
CA ASN A 316 10.89 23.29 -15.57
C ASN A 316 11.10 24.67 -14.96
N ARG A 317 10.26 25.19 -14.06
CA ARG A 317 10.51 26.53 -13.50
C ARG A 317 10.14 26.60 -12.03
N LYS A 318 11.15 26.84 -11.18
CA LYS A 318 11.04 27.18 -9.75
C LYS A 318 9.78 27.98 -9.54
N PHE A 319 8.80 27.49 -8.79
CA PHE A 319 7.83 28.28 -8.01
C PHE A 319 6.80 27.35 -7.37
N LEU A 320 7.15 26.80 -6.21
CA LEU A 320 6.19 26.56 -5.13
C LEU A 320 6.67 27.39 -3.95
N GLN A 321 6.36 28.69 -3.96
CA GLN A 321 6.39 29.46 -2.73
C GLN A 321 4.97 29.40 -2.16
N PHE A 322 4.79 28.57 -1.13
CA PHE A 322 3.60 28.62 -0.30
C PHE A 322 3.67 29.91 0.51
N ASN A 323 2.86 30.90 0.12
CA ASN A 323 2.68 32.10 0.94
C ASN A 323 1.68 31.78 2.06
N HIS A 324 2.17 31.81 3.31
CA HIS A 324 1.38 31.57 4.51
C HIS A 324 0.57 32.79 4.95
N ASN A 325 -0.30 33.34 4.08
CA ASN A 325 -1.20 34.42 4.50
C ASN A 325 -2.66 34.01 4.25
N ASP A 326 -3.43 33.95 5.33
CA ASP A 326 -4.90 33.82 5.38
C ASP A 326 -5.53 32.69 4.54
N PHE A 327 -5.16 31.46 4.90
CA PHE A 327 -5.81 30.19 4.50
C PHE A 327 -5.84 29.85 3.00
N SER A 328 -5.47 30.78 2.12
CA SER A 328 -5.29 30.54 0.69
C SER A 328 -3.83 30.15 0.42
N TYR A 329 -3.57 28.87 0.12
CA TYR A 329 -2.25 28.46 -0.39
C TYR A 329 -2.18 28.80 -1.87
N PHE A 330 -1.82 30.04 -2.21
CA PHE A 330 -1.65 30.43 -3.59
C PHE A 330 -0.47 29.69 -4.22
N LEU A 331 -0.75 28.95 -5.29
CA LEU A 331 0.26 28.47 -6.22
C LEU A 331 0.68 29.64 -7.12
N ILE A 332 1.53 30.52 -6.58
CA ILE A 332 2.04 31.68 -7.30
C ILE A 332 3.05 31.21 -8.33
N SER A 333 2.75 31.48 -9.59
CA SER A 333 3.73 31.54 -10.67
C SER A 333 3.37 32.78 -11.47
N ASP A 334 4.14 33.85 -11.29
CA ASP A 334 3.97 35.16 -11.96
C ASP A 334 4.04 35.05 -13.50
N ILE A 335 4.54 33.91 -14.01
CA ILE A 335 4.68 33.65 -15.44
C ILE A 335 3.40 33.02 -16.02
N LEU A 336 2.59 32.33 -15.21
CA LEU A 336 1.31 31.77 -15.67
C LEU A 336 0.33 32.87 -16.09
N GLU A 337 0.39 34.06 -15.51
CA GLU A 337 -0.53 35.17 -15.79
C GLU A 337 -0.42 35.70 -17.23
N ASN A 338 0.81 35.77 -17.77
CA ASN A 338 1.09 36.28 -19.13
C ASN A 338 0.87 35.23 -20.23
N GLU A 339 1.15 33.94 -19.95
CA GLU A 339 0.84 32.85 -20.89
C GLU A 339 -0.65 32.43 -20.83
N TYR A 340 -1.31 32.70 -19.70
CA TYR A 340 -2.75 32.52 -19.50
C TYR A 340 -3.60 33.36 -20.46
N GLU A 341 -3.32 34.67 -20.65
CA GLU A 341 -4.08 35.48 -21.61
C GLU A 341 -3.99 34.91 -23.04
N LYS A 342 -2.82 34.37 -23.42
CA LYS A 342 -2.61 33.78 -24.75
C LYS A 342 -3.38 32.46 -24.92
N ILE A 343 -3.36 31.61 -23.89
CA ILE A 343 -4.08 30.33 -23.86
C ILE A 343 -5.59 30.57 -23.83
N LEU A 344 -6.07 31.48 -22.97
CA LEU A 344 -7.48 31.81 -22.83
C LEU A 344 -8.06 32.43 -24.12
N ASN A 345 -7.29 33.27 -24.80
CA ASN A 345 -7.67 33.82 -26.10
C ASN A 345 -7.73 32.74 -27.20
N LYS A 346 -6.89 31.70 -27.12
CA LYS A 346 -6.95 30.53 -28.02
C LYS A 346 -8.14 29.60 -27.70
N ILE A 347 -8.43 29.35 -26.42
CA ILE A 347 -9.57 28.53 -25.97
C ILE A 347 -10.89 29.24 -26.31
N LYS A 348 -11.00 30.55 -26.06
CA LYS A 348 -12.17 31.36 -26.44
C LYS A 348 -12.40 31.33 -27.96
N LYS A 349 -11.34 31.42 -28.77
CA LYS A 349 -11.40 31.28 -30.23
C LYS A 349 -11.83 29.89 -30.71
N ASN A 350 -11.58 28.84 -29.93
CA ASN A 350 -11.89 27.44 -30.27
C ASN A 350 -13.06 26.85 -29.46
N SER A 351 -13.80 27.69 -28.74
CA SER A 351 -14.86 27.30 -27.79
C SER A 351 -15.94 26.39 -28.39
N GLY A 352 -16.24 26.53 -29.69
CA GLY A 352 -17.17 25.65 -30.40
C GLY A 352 -16.70 24.20 -30.61
N LYS A 353 -15.38 23.92 -30.53
CA LYS A 353 -14.82 22.56 -30.63
C LYS A 353 -14.72 21.83 -29.28
N PHE A 354 -14.81 22.57 -28.17
CA PHE A 354 -14.62 22.04 -26.81
C PHE A 354 -15.93 21.70 -26.07
N GLN A 355 -17.10 21.97 -26.67
CA GLN A 355 -18.39 21.53 -26.12
C GLN A 355 -18.50 19.99 -25.98
N ASN A 356 -17.70 19.22 -26.71
CA ASN A 356 -17.65 17.76 -26.61
C ASN A 356 -16.78 17.23 -25.46
N ILE A 357 -16.13 18.08 -24.67
CA ILE A 357 -15.29 17.64 -23.52
C ILE A 357 -16.15 17.20 -22.31
N LYS A 358 -17.44 17.56 -22.24
CA LYS A 358 -18.33 17.13 -21.16
C LYS A 358 -18.50 15.60 -21.01
N ASN A 359 -18.02 14.82 -22.00
CA ASN A 359 -18.10 13.35 -22.00
C ASN A 359 -16.76 12.66 -21.68
N LEU A 360 -15.71 13.40 -21.31
CA LEU A 360 -14.42 12.82 -20.92
C LEU A 360 -14.43 12.49 -19.42
N ASN A 361 -14.70 11.22 -19.15
CA ASN A 361 -14.91 10.64 -17.83
C ASN A 361 -13.58 10.28 -17.14
N THR A 362 -12.69 11.25 -16.94
CA THR A 362 -11.43 11.03 -16.22
C THR A 362 -11.17 12.13 -15.20
N ASP A 363 -11.09 11.73 -13.92
CA ASP A 363 -10.85 12.59 -12.75
C ASP A 363 -9.67 13.57 -12.94
N SER A 364 -8.73 13.22 -13.81
CA SER A 364 -7.51 13.92 -14.21
C SER A 364 -7.75 15.28 -14.89
N LEU A 365 -8.70 15.36 -15.84
CA LEU A 365 -9.05 16.60 -16.57
C LEU A 365 -9.94 17.51 -15.72
N TYR A 366 -10.78 16.89 -14.88
CA TYR A 366 -11.62 17.56 -13.91
C TYR A 366 -10.76 18.35 -12.90
N ASN A 367 -9.70 17.73 -12.37
CA ASN A 367 -8.72 18.36 -11.50
C ASN A 367 -8.05 19.59 -12.12
N LEU A 368 -7.75 19.55 -13.42
CA LEU A 368 -7.14 20.68 -14.10
C LEU A 368 -8.15 21.81 -14.36
N TYR A 369 -9.40 21.46 -14.67
CA TYR A 369 -10.50 22.42 -14.81
C TYR A 369 -10.75 23.17 -13.49
N ILE A 370 -10.63 22.47 -12.37
CA ILE A 370 -10.74 23.01 -11.02
C ILE A 370 -9.56 23.94 -10.70
N ILE A 371 -8.32 23.48 -10.86
CA ILE A 371 -7.12 24.30 -10.64
C ILE A 371 -7.17 25.59 -11.49
N LEU A 372 -7.66 25.49 -12.73
CA LEU A 372 -7.89 26.63 -13.62
C LEU A 372 -9.06 27.52 -13.16
N ALA A 373 -10.19 26.97 -12.74
CA ALA A 373 -11.35 27.73 -12.25
C ALA A 373 -11.03 28.51 -10.97
N PHE A 374 -10.21 27.93 -10.08
CA PHE A 374 -9.82 28.51 -8.79
C PHE A 374 -8.83 29.67 -8.91
N LYS A 375 -7.88 29.62 -9.85
CA LYS A 375 -6.89 30.71 -10.03
C LYS A 375 -7.47 31.93 -10.76
N CYS A 376 -8.63 31.81 -11.40
CA CYS A 376 -9.22 32.86 -12.23
C CYS A 376 -10.22 33.79 -11.51
N ASN A 377 -10.38 33.69 -10.18
CA ASN A 377 -11.39 34.46 -9.42
C ASN A 377 -12.78 34.41 -10.09
N MET A 378 -13.20 33.21 -10.51
CA MET A 378 -14.44 33.02 -11.26
C MET A 378 -15.62 32.92 -10.30
N SER A 379 -16.23 34.07 -10.00
CA SER A 379 -17.60 34.16 -9.43
C SER A 379 -18.68 33.55 -10.33
N ASP A 380 -18.33 33.14 -11.56
CA ASP A 380 -19.28 32.88 -12.64
C ASP A 380 -19.43 31.38 -13.01
N PHE A 381 -18.69 30.47 -12.36
CA PHE A 381 -18.84 29.03 -12.55
C PHE A 381 -19.73 28.42 -11.47
N ASN A 382 -20.94 27.99 -11.85
CA ASN A 382 -21.79 27.14 -11.02
C ASN A 382 -21.32 25.69 -11.14
N PHE A 383 -20.75 25.15 -10.07
CA PHE A 383 -20.50 23.71 -9.93
C PHE A 383 -21.77 23.02 -9.43
N ASP A 384 -22.22 21.99 -10.15
CA ASP A 384 -23.32 21.13 -9.69
C ASP A 384 -22.81 20.11 -8.66
N ILE A 385 -23.69 19.37 -7.98
CA ILE A 385 -23.24 18.35 -6.99
C ILE A 385 -22.44 17.23 -7.66
N GLN A 386 -22.74 16.92 -8.93
CA GLN A 386 -22.11 15.84 -9.71
C GLN A 386 -20.63 16.11 -10.03
N ASP A 387 -20.22 17.36 -9.89
CA ASP A 387 -18.87 17.86 -10.12
C ASP A 387 -17.92 17.63 -8.93
N PHE A 388 -18.45 17.27 -7.75
CA PHE A 388 -17.64 17.06 -6.57
C PHE A 388 -17.20 15.59 -6.46
N ASN A 389 -15.92 15.31 -6.75
CA ASN A 389 -15.27 14.03 -6.47
C ASN A 389 -14.11 14.21 -5.46
N ARG A 390 -13.47 13.11 -5.05
CA ARG A 390 -12.40 13.11 -4.03
C ARG A 390 -11.22 14.01 -4.39
N ASN A 391 -10.85 14.07 -5.66
CA ASN A 391 -9.73 14.88 -6.13
C ASN A 391 -10.13 16.36 -6.26
N THR A 392 -11.39 16.64 -6.59
CA THR A 392 -11.98 17.97 -6.51
C THR A 392 -11.85 18.54 -5.11
N VAL A 393 -12.30 17.78 -4.11
CA VAL A 393 -12.29 18.21 -2.70
C VAL A 393 -10.86 18.39 -2.15
N LEU A 394 -9.90 17.57 -2.57
CA LEU A 394 -8.48 17.80 -2.27
C LEU A 394 -7.95 19.10 -2.89
N SER A 395 -8.37 19.42 -4.11
CA SER A 395 -8.02 20.68 -4.77
C SER A 395 -8.66 21.89 -4.08
N PHE A 396 -9.92 21.78 -3.63
CA PHE A 396 -10.57 22.79 -2.80
C PHE A 396 -9.79 23.06 -1.50
N LEU A 397 -9.28 22.01 -0.85
CA LEU A 397 -8.47 22.13 0.37
C LEU A 397 -7.15 22.87 0.15
N LEU A 398 -6.59 22.78 -1.06
CA LEU A 398 -5.29 23.34 -1.39
C LEU A 398 -5.37 24.73 -2.04
N LEU A 399 -6.50 25.11 -2.66
CA LEU A 399 -6.53 26.26 -3.59
C LEU A 399 -7.69 27.23 -3.38
N ALA A 400 -8.69 26.92 -2.55
CA ALA A 400 -9.91 27.70 -2.50
C ALA A 400 -9.86 28.86 -1.49
N GLU A 401 -10.16 30.08 -1.96
CA GLU A 401 -10.44 31.22 -1.09
C GLU A 401 -11.75 31.00 -0.30
N LYS A 402 -11.80 31.51 0.94
CA LYS A 402 -12.95 31.40 1.86
C LYS A 402 -14.30 31.74 1.18
N ASN A 403 -14.32 32.81 0.39
CA ASN A 403 -15.52 33.30 -0.31
C ASN A 403 -16.11 32.25 -1.29
N PHE A 404 -15.25 31.47 -1.95
CA PHE A 404 -15.68 30.46 -2.92
C PHE A 404 -16.30 29.23 -2.23
N ILE A 405 -15.73 28.83 -1.09
CA ILE A 405 -16.24 27.73 -0.27
C ILE A 405 -17.59 28.10 0.35
N GLU A 406 -17.76 29.36 0.75
CA GLU A 406 -19.05 29.88 1.22
C GLU A 406 -20.14 29.83 0.13
N GLN A 407 -19.81 30.18 -1.12
CA GLN A 407 -20.75 30.09 -2.25
C GLN A 407 -21.20 28.65 -2.54
N ASN A 408 -20.29 27.68 -2.40
CA ASN A 408 -20.55 26.26 -2.68
C ASN A 408 -20.90 25.44 -1.42
N CYS A 409 -21.07 26.10 -0.27
CA CYS A 409 -21.29 25.46 1.01
C CYS A 409 -22.48 24.49 1.00
N LYS A 410 -23.55 24.80 0.28
CA LYS A 410 -24.74 23.93 0.18
C LYS A 410 -24.41 22.57 -0.44
N ASN A 411 -23.60 22.54 -1.49
CA ASN A 411 -23.22 21.29 -2.17
C ASN A 411 -22.31 20.44 -1.27
N ILE A 412 -21.33 21.08 -0.63
CA ILE A 412 -20.42 20.42 0.33
C ILE A 412 -21.21 19.82 1.50
N VAL A 413 -22.18 20.55 2.04
CA VAL A 413 -23.04 20.08 3.13
C VAL A 413 -23.95 18.93 2.68
N ASN A 414 -24.50 18.98 1.47
CA ASN A 414 -25.31 17.88 0.94
C ASN A 414 -24.50 16.58 0.81
N ILE A 415 -23.25 16.67 0.33
CA ILE A 415 -22.34 15.50 0.23
C ILE A 415 -22.06 14.90 1.62
N ILE A 416 -21.87 15.73 2.65
CA ILE A 416 -21.59 15.26 4.02
C ILE A 416 -22.72 14.37 4.56
N TYR A 417 -23.97 14.69 4.26
CA TYR A 417 -25.15 13.98 4.78
C TYR A 417 -25.71 12.91 3.85
N ASP A 418 -25.22 12.82 2.61
CA ASP A 418 -25.60 11.77 1.68
C ASP A 418 -24.81 10.48 1.98
N GLU A 419 -25.51 9.47 2.50
CA GLU A 419 -24.93 8.19 2.88
C GLU A 419 -24.55 7.30 1.70
N SER A 420 -24.98 7.63 0.47
CA SER A 420 -24.58 6.91 -0.74
C SER A 420 -23.15 7.24 -1.17
N ASN A 421 -22.58 8.34 -0.67
CA ASN A 421 -21.23 8.77 -0.99
C ASN A 421 -20.17 8.03 -0.15
N ASP A 422 -18.98 7.87 -0.76
CA ASP A 422 -17.82 7.26 -0.10
C ASP A 422 -17.51 7.92 1.26
N LEU A 423 -17.19 7.09 2.25
CA LEU A 423 -16.98 7.54 3.63
C LEU A 423 -15.77 8.47 3.74
N ILE A 424 -14.67 8.16 3.02
CA ILE A 424 -13.45 8.97 3.04
C ILE A 424 -13.73 10.31 2.33
N PHE A 425 -14.47 10.28 1.24
CA PHE A 425 -14.90 11.47 0.52
C PHE A 425 -15.72 12.42 1.41
N ARG A 426 -16.70 11.90 2.15
CA ARG A 426 -17.47 12.66 3.14
C ARG A 426 -16.59 13.26 4.23
N TYR A 427 -15.56 12.54 4.65
CA TYR A 427 -14.61 13.05 5.64
C TYR A 427 -13.82 14.25 5.12
N TYR A 428 -13.33 14.22 3.88
CA TYR A 428 -12.65 15.37 3.29
C TYR A 428 -13.55 16.62 3.22
N CYS A 429 -14.84 16.46 2.93
CA CYS A 429 -15.80 17.58 2.99
C CYS A 429 -15.96 18.12 4.43
N VAL A 430 -15.97 17.26 5.45
CA VAL A 430 -15.97 17.70 6.86
C VAL A 430 -14.71 18.47 7.21
N LEU A 431 -13.55 18.08 6.67
CA LEU A 431 -12.29 18.81 6.83
C LEU A 431 -12.39 20.23 6.24
N ILE A 432 -12.92 20.38 5.01
CA ILE A 432 -13.16 21.69 4.39
C ILE A 432 -14.04 22.58 5.28
N CYS A 433 -15.14 22.04 5.80
CA CYS A 433 -16.04 22.81 6.67
C CYS A 433 -15.37 23.21 7.98
N CYS A 434 -14.60 22.32 8.60
CA CYS A 434 -13.89 22.63 9.86
C CYS A 434 -12.82 23.71 9.68
N ILE A 435 -12.12 23.65 8.53
CA ILE A 435 -11.11 24.60 8.14
C ILE A 435 -11.69 26.02 7.96
N ASN A 436 -12.84 26.12 7.29
CA ASN A 436 -13.47 27.40 6.93
C ASN A 436 -14.50 27.88 7.95
N GLU A 437 -14.54 27.26 9.14
CA GLU A 437 -15.49 27.58 10.21
C GLU A 437 -16.97 27.48 9.79
N ILE A 438 -17.26 26.64 8.79
CA ILE A 438 -18.62 26.38 8.32
C ILE A 438 -19.35 25.50 9.33
N ASN A 439 -20.53 25.96 9.77
CA ASN A 439 -21.30 25.25 10.78
C ASN A 439 -21.98 24.00 10.21
N ILE A 440 -21.49 22.83 10.62
CA ILE A 440 -22.08 21.52 10.36
C ILE A 440 -22.64 20.91 11.64
N LYS A 441 -23.76 20.17 11.56
CA LYS A 441 -24.52 19.57 12.67
C LYS A 441 -23.80 18.35 13.29
N TYR A 442 -22.48 18.39 13.39
CA TYR A 442 -21.69 17.42 14.13
C TYR A 442 -21.08 18.07 15.36
N ASN A 443 -21.15 17.36 16.49
CA ASN A 443 -20.48 17.79 17.71
C ASN A 443 -18.95 17.71 17.55
N ASN A 444 -18.22 18.44 18.40
CA ASN A 444 -16.75 18.49 18.32
C ASN A 444 -16.11 17.11 18.51
N PHE A 445 -16.75 16.19 19.25
CA PHE A 445 -16.27 14.81 19.40
C PHE A 445 -16.24 14.05 18.07
N TYR A 446 -17.32 14.12 17.32
CA TYR A 446 -17.43 13.45 16.04
C TYR A 446 -16.50 14.07 15.00
N LYS A 447 -16.39 15.41 14.97
CA LYS A 447 -15.41 16.13 14.13
C LYS A 447 -13.98 15.68 14.42
N THR A 448 -13.58 15.60 15.69
CA THR A 448 -12.25 15.12 16.09
C THR A 448 -11.99 13.67 15.67
N LYS A 449 -13.00 12.79 15.78
CA LYS A 449 -12.88 11.39 15.35
C LYS A 449 -12.63 11.29 13.84
N ILE A 450 -13.41 12.02 13.04
CA ILE A 450 -13.26 12.07 11.58
C ILE A 450 -11.86 12.57 11.19
N LEU A 451 -11.40 13.66 11.80
CA LEU A 451 -10.09 14.25 11.51
C LEU A 451 -8.93 13.28 11.82
N LYS A 452 -9.04 12.48 12.89
CA LYS A 452 -8.04 11.43 13.21
C LYS A 452 -8.01 10.31 12.16
N GLU A 453 -9.17 9.86 11.71
CA GLU A 453 -9.28 8.82 10.66
C GLU A 453 -8.74 9.34 9.32
N LEU A 454 -9.05 10.60 8.96
CA LEU A 454 -8.46 11.25 7.77
C LEU A 454 -6.95 11.33 7.85
N ARG A 455 -6.40 11.76 8.98
CA ARG A 455 -4.94 11.83 9.17
C ARG A 455 -4.28 10.48 8.92
N LYS A 456 -4.87 9.40 9.44
CA LYS A 456 -4.37 8.03 9.23
C LYS A 456 -4.48 7.62 7.76
N ASN A 457 -5.58 7.94 7.08
CA ASN A 457 -5.78 7.63 5.67
C ASN A 457 -4.86 8.42 4.74
N ILE A 458 -4.59 9.69 5.03
CA ILE A 458 -3.68 10.53 4.24
C ILE A 458 -2.25 10.01 4.32
N LEU A 459 -1.78 9.63 5.53
CA LEU A 459 -0.45 9.05 5.74
C LEU A 459 -0.24 7.70 5.05
N ASN A 460 -1.31 7.00 4.69
CA ASN A 460 -1.27 5.67 4.10
C ASN A 460 -1.50 5.63 2.57
N ASN A 461 -1.77 6.77 1.92
CA ASN A 461 -2.02 6.83 0.48
C ASN A 461 -0.81 7.40 -0.28
N ASP A 462 -0.44 6.76 -1.39
CA ASP A 462 0.61 7.21 -2.31
C ASP A 462 0.07 8.31 -3.25
N TYR A 463 -0.16 9.51 -2.72
CA TYR A 463 -0.46 10.67 -3.55
C TYR A 463 0.82 11.22 -4.16
N PHE A 464 0.99 10.97 -5.45
CA PHE A 464 2.18 11.35 -6.22
C PHE A 464 2.45 12.86 -6.29
N ILE A 465 1.42 13.67 -6.01
CA ILE A 465 1.47 15.12 -6.17
C ILE A 465 1.50 15.72 -4.76
N ILE A 466 2.73 15.88 -4.28
CA ILE A 466 3.18 16.77 -3.20
C ILE A 466 3.08 16.21 -1.76
N ASP A 467 4.09 15.45 -1.34
CA ASP A 467 4.35 15.10 0.07
C ASP A 467 4.33 16.35 0.99
N GLU A 468 4.78 17.50 0.49
CA GLU A 468 4.76 18.78 1.22
C GLU A 468 3.34 19.31 1.47
N ALA A 469 2.41 19.17 0.52
CA ALA A 469 1.01 19.59 0.67
C ALA A 469 0.24 18.65 1.60
N LEU A 470 0.55 17.36 1.55
CA LEU A 470 0.01 16.37 2.48
C LEU A 470 0.50 16.63 3.90
N ASN A 471 1.78 16.97 4.09
CA ASN A 471 2.33 17.37 5.39
C ASN A 471 1.62 18.60 5.95
N VAL A 472 1.37 19.61 5.12
CA VAL A 472 0.60 20.82 5.50
C VAL A 472 -0.85 20.46 5.90
N ILE A 473 -1.53 19.61 5.13
CA ILE A 473 -2.88 19.13 5.49
C ILE A 473 -2.85 18.37 6.83
N VAL A 474 -1.85 17.52 7.04
CA VAL A 474 -1.67 16.75 8.29
C VAL A 474 -1.41 17.66 9.49
N GLU A 475 -0.58 18.69 9.33
CA GLU A 475 -0.33 19.70 10.36
C GLU A 475 -1.62 20.46 10.72
N LYS A 476 -2.39 20.87 9.71
CA LYS A 476 -3.66 21.59 9.93
C LYS A 476 -4.72 20.73 10.62
N ILE A 477 -4.80 19.45 10.26
CA ILE A 477 -5.62 18.48 11.00
C ILE A 477 -5.20 18.43 12.47
N GLY A 478 -3.89 18.45 12.75
CA GLY A 478 -3.33 18.53 14.10
C GLY A 478 -3.80 19.77 14.87
N GLU A 479 -3.71 20.96 14.26
CA GLU A 479 -4.18 22.22 14.86
C GLU A 479 -5.67 22.21 15.16
N LEU A 480 -6.50 21.76 14.21
CA LEU A 480 -7.96 21.69 14.38
C LEU A 480 -8.36 20.74 15.50
N ILE A 481 -7.70 19.59 15.62
CA ILE A 481 -7.90 18.66 16.73
C ILE A 481 -7.59 19.34 18.06
N LEU A 482 -6.51 20.12 18.15
CA LEU A 482 -6.16 20.85 19.37
C LEU A 482 -7.20 21.93 19.71
N ASN A 483 -7.65 22.71 18.72
CA ASN A 483 -8.64 23.77 18.93
C ASN A 483 -10.02 23.24 19.32
N LEU A 484 -10.50 22.17 18.66
CA LEU A 484 -11.76 21.49 18.99
C LEU A 484 -11.74 20.84 20.39
N ASN A 485 -10.57 20.48 20.90
CA ASN A 485 -10.42 19.96 22.26
C ASN A 485 -10.29 21.07 23.31
N LYS A 486 -9.75 22.24 22.95
CA LYS A 486 -9.69 23.42 23.85
C LYS A 486 -11.08 24.00 24.14
N SER A 487 -11.97 24.03 23.15
CA SER A 487 -13.37 24.46 23.30
C SER A 487 -14.25 23.54 24.15
N ARG A 488 -13.70 22.44 24.70
CA ARG A 488 -14.36 21.62 25.73
C ARG A 488 -14.08 22.07 27.16
N LYS A 489 -13.07 22.92 27.36
CA LYS A 489 -12.64 23.39 28.70
C LYS A 489 -13.23 24.76 29.09
N THR A 490 -13.97 25.37 28.17
CA THR A 490 -14.86 26.52 28.37
C THR A 490 -16.28 26.02 28.25
#